data_AF-A0A7J2VX06-F1
#
_entry.id   AF-A0A7J2VX06-F1
#
_cell.length_a   1.000
_cell.length_b   1.000
_cell.length_c   1.000
_cell.angle_alpha   90.00
_cell.angle_beta   90.00
_cell.angle_gamma   90.00
#
_symmetry.space_group_name_H-M   'P 1'
#
loop_
_entity.id
_entity.type
_entity.pdbx_description
1 polymer ?
#
loop_
_entity_poly.entity_id
_entity_poly.type
_entity_poly.pdbx_seq_one_letter_code
_entity_poly.pdbx_strand_id
1 'polypeptide(L)' 'YEIVKEAGKIRQNEIVAKTGFSKARVSRVLKSLAEKKLVKVEKRGRTNIVEAFKK' A
#
# COMPACT_ATOMS: atom_id res chain seq x y z
N TYR A 1 1.63 5.19 6.41
CA TYR A 1 2.87 5.28 5.60
C TYR A 1 3.97 4.45 6.25
N GLU A 2 4.14 4.54 7.57
CA GLU A 2 5.11 3.75 8.36
C GLU A 2 5.07 2.25 8.06
N ILE A 3 3.89 1.62 8.05
CA ILE A 3 3.72 0.17 7.76
C ILE A 3 4.37 -0.25 6.43
N VAL A 4 4.25 0.56 5.38
CA VAL A 4 4.80 0.24 4.05
C VAL A 4 6.30 0.54 4.01
N LYS A 5 6.74 1.59 4.72
CA LYS A 5 8.14 2.00 4.79
C LYS A 5 8.99 0.99 5.56
N GLU A 6 8.46 0.42 6.64
CA GLU A 6 9.13 -0.64 7.43
C GLU A 6 9.16 -1.98 6.70
N ALA A 7 8.06 -2.37 6.04
CA ALA A 7 7.98 -3.66 5.36
C ALA A 7 8.77 -3.69 4.03
N GLY A 8 9.04 -2.54 3.42
CA GLY A 8 9.62 -2.43 2.07
C GLY A 8 8.63 -2.82 0.97
N LYS A 9 8.14 -4.06 1.00
CA LYS A 9 7.05 -4.60 0.16
C LYS A 9 5.99 -5.25 1.02
N ILE A 10 4.72 -4.88 0.82
CA ILE A 10 3.59 -5.44 1.55
C ILE A 10 2.38 -5.63 0.63
N ARG A 11 1.56 -6.66 0.88
CA ARG A 11 0.30 -6.85 0.14
C ARG A 11 -0.77 -5.89 0.65
N GLN A 12 -1.64 -5.41 -0.23
CA GLN A 12 -2.75 -4.54 0.16
C GLN A 12 -3.68 -5.20 1.21
N ASN A 13 -3.90 -6.51 1.13
CA ASN A 13 -4.71 -7.24 2.13
C ASN A 13 -4.04 -7.24 3.52
N GLU A 14 -2.72 -7.27 3.59
CA GLU A 14 -1.99 -7.22 4.85
C GLU A 14 -2.05 -5.80 5.46
N ILE A 15 -2.04 -4.75 4.62
CA ILE A 15 -2.30 -3.37 5.08
C ILE A 15 -3.69 -3.24 5.68
N VAL A 16 -4.70 -3.82 5.01
CA VAL A 16 -6.09 -3.87 5.52
C VAL A 16 -6.14 -4.57 6.88
N ALA A 17 -5.51 -5.74 7.00
CA ALA A 17 -5.48 -6.50 8.26
C ALA A 17 -4.78 -5.74 9.40
N LYS A 18 -3.65 -5.07 9.12
CA LYS A 18 -2.89 -4.31 10.13
C LYS A 18 -3.57 -3.01 10.55
N THR A 19 -4.31 -2.37 9.64
CA THR A 19 -4.92 -1.05 9.91
C THR A 19 -6.37 -1.14 10.36
N GLY A 20 -7.05 -2.27 10.11
CA GLY A 20 -8.48 -2.41 10.35
C GLY A 20 -9.36 -1.56 9.42
N PHE A 21 -8.78 -0.86 8.44
CA PHE A 21 -9.55 -0.04 7.51
C PHE A 21 -10.16 -0.86 6.39
N SER A 22 -11.29 -0.39 5.86
CA SER A 22 -11.92 -1.02 4.70
C SER A 22 -10.99 -1.00 3.47
N LYS A 23 -11.10 -2.04 2.64
CA LYS A 23 -10.27 -2.18 1.43
C LYS A 23 -10.39 -0.96 0.49
N ALA A 24 -11.58 -0.38 0.40
CA ALA A 24 -11.83 0.84 -0.38
C ALA A 24 -11.07 2.06 0.19
N ARG A 25 -11.08 2.25 1.51
CA ARG A 25 -10.34 3.33 2.17
C ARG A 25 -8.83 3.17 1.96
N VAL A 26 -8.31 1.96 2.15
CA VAL A 26 -6.90 1.64 1.89
C VAL A 26 -6.54 1.92 0.43
N SER A 27 -7.38 1.53 -0.52
CA SER A 27 -7.15 1.80 -1.94
C SER A 27 -7.10 3.29 -2.26
N ARG A 28 -8.00 4.09 -1.66
CA ARG A 28 -8.04 5.55 -1.85
C ARG A 28 -6.78 6.22 -1.31
N VAL A 29 -6.34 5.82 -0.11
CA VAL A 29 -5.10 6.33 0.51
C VAL A 29 -3.87 5.93 -0.29
N LEU A 30 -3.78 4.67 -0.72
CA LEU A 30 -2.67 4.19 -1.55
C LEU A 30 -2.59 4.93 -2.88
N LYS A 31 -3.74 5.25 -3.50
CA LYS A 31 -3.78 6.04 -4.73
C LYS A 31 -3.21 7.45 -4.51
N SER A 32 -3.65 8.15 -3.45
CA SER A 32 -3.11 9.47 -3.11
C SER A 32 -1.61 9.44 -2.75
N LEU A 33 -1.13 8.37 -2.13
CA LEU A 33 0.30 8.18 -1.86
C LEU A 33 1.11 7.88 -3.13
N ALA A 34 0.53 7.13 -4.07
CA ALA A 34 1.15 6.84 -5.36
C ALA A 34 1.22 8.08 -6.25
N GLU A 35 0.18 8.91 -6.28
CA GLU A 35 0.16 10.22 -6.96
C GLU A 35 1.28 11.14 -6.43
N LYS A 36 1.56 11.09 -5.12
CA LYS A 36 2.68 11.80 -4.49
C LYS A 36 4.05 11.13 -4.69
N LYS A 37 4.13 10.05 -5.49
CA LYS A 37 5.34 9.26 -5.74
C LYS A 37 6.00 8.72 -4.46
N LEU A 38 5.22 8.47 -3.41
CA LEU A 38 5.70 7.93 -2.14
C LEU A 38 5.65 6.40 -2.09
N VAL A 39 4.72 5.80 -2.83
CA VAL A 39 4.56 4.35 -2.93
C VAL A 39 4.34 3.92 -4.37
N LYS A 40 4.81 2.74 -4.73
CA LYS A 40 4.53 2.05 -5.97
C LYS A 40 3.49 0.97 -5.72
N VAL A 41 2.44 0.93 -6.54
CA VAL A 41 1.41 -0.11 -6.47
C VAL A 41 1.49 -0.94 -7.75
N GLU A 42 1.75 -2.24 -7.61
CA GLU A 42 1.78 -3.19 -8.72
C GLU A 42 0.71 -4.27 -8.53
N LYS A 43 -0.02 -4.59 -9.60
CA LYS A 43 -1.02 -5.65 -9.57
C LYS A 43 -0.30 -7.01 -9.62
N ARG A 44 -0.57 -7.88 -8.65
CA ARG A 44 -0.04 -9.25 -8.63
C ARG A 44 -1.17 -10.25 -8.36
N GLY A 45 -1.69 -10.84 -9.44
CA GLY A 45 -2.81 -11.77 -9.39
C GLY A 45 -4.08 -11.10 -8.86
N ARG A 46 -4.62 -11.64 -7.74
CA ARG A 46 -5.86 -11.17 -7.10
C ARG A 46 -5.67 -10.06 -6.05
N THR A 47 -4.44 -9.60 -5.84
CA THR A 47 -4.12 -8.52 -4.89
C THR A 47 -3.12 -7.54 -5.50
N ASN A 48 -2.92 -6.41 -4.82
CA ASN A 48 -1.90 -5.45 -5.18
C ASN A 48 -0.73 -5.56 -4.20
N ILE A 49 0.48 -5.51 -4.72
CA ILE A 49 1.69 -5.28 -3.94
C ILE A 49 1.92 -3.79 -3.87
N VAL A 50 2.22 -3.32 -2.66
CA VAL A 50 2.59 -1.95 -2.37
C VAL A 50 4.04 -1.94 -1.93
N GLU A 51 4.84 -1.08 -2.55
CA GLU A 51 6.25 -0.87 -2.24
C GLU A 51 6.48 0.60 -1.89
N ALA A 52 7.22 0.89 -0.83
CA ALA A 52 7.60 2.28 -0.53
C ALA A 52 8.81 2.67 -1.40
N PHE A 53 8.79 3.86 -1.98
CA PHE A 53 10.01 4.40 -2.58
C PHE A 53 10.98 4.76 -1.44
N LYS A 54 12.14 4.11 -1.42
CA LYS A 54 13.26 4.54 -0.57
C LYS A 54 13.84 5.82 -1.19
N LYS A 55 13.86 6.89 -0.42
CA LYS A 55 14.71 8.05 -0.67
C LYS A 55 15.95 7.89 0.19
#